data_AF-A0A562IEQ2-F1
#
_entry.id   AF-A0A562IEQ2-F1
#
_cell.length_a   1.000
_cell.length_b   1.000
_cell.length_c   1.000
_cell.angle_alpha   90.00
_cell.angle_beta   90.00
_cell.angle_gamma   90.00
#
_symmetry.space_group_name_H-M   'P 1'
#
loop_
_entity.id
_entity.type
_entity.pdbx_description
1 polymer ?
#
loop_
_entity_poly.entity_id
_entity_poly.type
_entity_poly.pdbx_seq_one_letter_code
_entity_poly.pdbx_strand_id
1 'polypeptide(L)' 'MSRVEDRLNPNDVLFGASLVAGDHEAGWFCRQCTPHGCDLFVWARSLVDLAAADMAQFRALVQTW' A
#
# COMPACT_ATOMS: atom_id res chain seq x y z
N MET A 1 -26.20 0.76 16.94
CA MET A 1 -25.47 1.27 15.77
C MET A 1 -24.20 0.46 15.62
N SER A 2 -24.21 -0.59 14.80
CA SER A 2 -23.00 -1.36 14.51
C SER A 2 -22.11 -0.52 13.60
N ARG A 3 -20.92 -0.14 14.08
CA ARG A 3 -19.83 0.33 13.22
C ARG A 3 -19.57 -0.79 12.22
N VAL A 4 -20.01 -0.62 10.98
CA VAL A 4 -19.41 -1.35 9.87
C VAL A 4 -18.04 -0.72 9.75
N GLU A 5 -17.04 -1.35 10.37
CA GLU A 5 -15.65 -1.09 10.00
C GLU A 5 -15.55 -1.55 8.55
N ASP A 6 -15.60 -0.59 7.62
CA ASP A 6 -15.40 -0.85 6.20
C ASP A 6 -14.01 -1.46 6.05
N ARG A 7 -13.96 -2.79 5.97
CA ARG A 7 -12.72 -3.52 5.72
C ARG A 7 -12.04 -2.91 4.52
N LEU A 8 -10.77 -2.59 4.66
CA LEU A 8 -9.99 -2.03 3.57
C LEU A 8 -10.03 -2.97 2.36
N ASN A 9 -10.36 -2.43 1.20
CA ASN A 9 -10.36 -3.18 -0.04
C ASN A 9 -8.90 -3.45 -0.46
N PRO A 10 -8.49 -4.73 -0.61
CA PRO A 10 -7.11 -5.07 -0.97
C PRO A 10 -6.63 -4.43 -2.28
N ASN A 11 -7.53 -4.19 -3.24
CA ASN A 11 -7.16 -3.55 -4.50
C ASN A 11 -6.80 -2.07 -4.30
N ASP A 12 -7.53 -1.36 -3.44
CA ASP A 12 -7.29 0.05 -3.14
C ASP A 12 -5.97 0.21 -2.36
N VAL A 13 -5.70 -0.71 -1.43
CA VAL A 13 -4.42 -0.79 -0.71
C VAL A 13 -3.26 -1.01 -1.69
N LEU A 14 -3.36 -2.00 -2.58
CA LEU A 14 -2.30 -2.31 -3.53
C LEU A 14 -2.06 -1.16 -4.50
N PHE A 15 -3.14 -0.50 -4.95
CA PHE A 15 -3.04 0.69 -5.79
C PHE A 15 -2.28 1.82 -5.10
N GLY A 16 -2.64 2.16 -3.87
CA GLY A 16 -1.94 3.19 -3.09
C GLY A 16 -0.46 2.84 -2.84
N ALA A 17 -0.17 1.59 -2.47
CA ALA A 17 1.20 1.14 -2.28
C ALA A 17 2.03 1.20 -3.58
N SER A 18 1.42 0.85 -4.72
CA SER A 18 2.08 0.90 -6.03
C SER A 18 2.40 2.32 -6.47
N LEU A 19 1.52 3.29 -6.18
CA LEU A 19 1.79 4.70 -6.42
C LEU A 19 2.98 5.20 -5.59
N VAL A 20 2.98 4.92 -4.29
CA VAL A 20 4.08 5.35 -3.39
C VAL A 20 5.41 4.73 -3.81
N ALA A 21 5.44 3.42 -4.08
CA ALA A 21 6.64 2.73 -4.52
C ALA A 21 7.14 3.24 -5.88
N GLY A 22 6.24 3.40 -6.85
CA GLY A 22 6.56 3.89 -8.19
C GLY A 22 7.07 5.32 -8.21
N ASP A 23 6.41 6.24 -7.48
CA ASP A 23 6.84 7.64 -7.38
C ASP A 23 8.23 7.77 -6.73
N HIS A 24 8.50 6.95 -5.71
CA HIS A 24 9.80 6.91 -5.04
C HIS A 24 10.90 6.37 -5.97
N GLU A 25 10.65 5.26 -6.67
CA GLU A 25 11.60 4.66 -7.63
C GLU A 25 11.87 5.57 -8.85
N ALA A 26 10.85 6.31 -9.32
CA ALA A 26 10.97 7.27 -10.41
C ALA A 26 11.76 8.55 -10.02
N GLY A 27 12.15 8.67 -8.76
CA GLY A 27 12.84 9.83 -8.22
C GLY A 27 11.97 11.09 -8.15
N TRP A 28 10.65 10.92 -8.10
CA TRP A 28 9.69 12.01 -7.92
C TRP A 28 9.57 12.45 -6.46
N PHE A 29 10.56 12.06 -5.65
CA PHE A 29 10.75 12.39 -4.24
C PHE A 29 10.18 13.78 -3.95
N CYS A 30 9.11 13.82 -3.15
CA CYS A 30 8.62 15.03 -2.49
C CYS A 30 7.71 16.00 -3.28
N ARG A 31 7.40 15.82 -4.57
CA ARG A 31 6.38 16.71 -5.22
C ARG A 31 4.93 16.30 -4.96
N GLN A 32 4.67 15.00 -4.89
CA GLN A 32 3.32 14.44 -4.68
C GLN A 32 3.25 13.52 -3.46
N CYS A 33 4.33 12.82 -3.13
CA CYS A 33 4.50 12.24 -1.81
C CYS A 33 4.78 13.36 -0.81
N THR A 34 3.95 13.49 0.22
CA THR A 34 4.31 14.26 1.42
C THR A 34 5.57 13.67 2.04
N PRO A 35 6.28 14.36 2.97
CA PRO A 35 7.41 13.77 3.70
C PRO A 35 7.07 12.37 4.28
N HIS A 36 5.84 12.19 4.75
CA HIS A 36 5.33 10.90 5.20
C HIS A 36 5.28 9.81 4.10
N GLY A 37 5.06 10.17 2.84
CA GLY A 37 5.09 9.22 1.73
C GLY A 37 6.49 8.61 1.51
N CYS A 38 7.56 9.37 1.77
CA CYS A 38 8.92 8.83 1.73
C CYS A 38 9.18 7.85 2.88
N ASP A 39 8.68 8.16 4.08
CA ASP A 39 8.77 7.26 5.24
C ASP A 39 8.03 5.93 5.02
N LEU A 40 6.98 5.97 4.19
CA LEU A 40 6.15 4.81 3.87
C LEU A 40 6.69 3.96 2.72
N PHE A 41 7.77 4.35 2.04
CA PHE A 41 8.28 3.61 0.87
C PHE A 41 8.57 2.14 1.19
N VAL A 42 9.31 1.87 2.27
CA VAL A 42 9.69 0.50 2.65
C VAL A 42 8.46 -0.36 2.91
N TRP A 43 7.44 0.21 3.57
CA TRP A 43 6.18 -0.46 3.82
C TRP A 43 5.41 -0.71 2.52
N ALA A 44 5.26 0.30 1.66
CA ALA A 44 4.56 0.20 0.38
C ALA A 44 5.21 -0.85 -0.53
N ARG A 45 6.54 -0.82 -0.66
CA ARG A 45 7.33 -1.80 -1.44
C ARG A 45 7.09 -3.23 -0.95
N SER A 46 7.08 -3.43 0.38
CA SER A 46 6.83 -4.76 0.97
C SER A 46 5.44 -5.33 0.62
N LEU A 47 4.43 -4.47 0.50
CA LEU A 47 3.08 -4.88 0.09
C LEU A 47 3.02 -5.24 -1.39
N VAL A 48 3.68 -4.46 -2.25
CA VAL A 48 3.76 -4.74 -3.69
C VAL A 48 4.51 -6.05 -3.93
N ASP A 49 5.61 -6.29 -3.21
CA ASP A 49 6.38 -7.53 -3.31
C ASP A 49 5.57 -8.74 -2.83
N LEU A 50 4.85 -8.60 -1.71
CA LEU A 50 3.96 -9.65 -1.22
C LEU A 50 2.85 -9.96 -2.22
N ALA A 51 2.20 -8.94 -2.78
CA ALA A 51 1.16 -9.11 -3.79
C ALA A 51 1.68 -9.80 -5.06
N ALA A 52 2.89 -9.45 -5.50
CA ALA A 52 3.53 -10.06 -6.67
C ALA A 52 3.94 -11.53 -6.42
N ALA A 53 4.37 -11.87 -5.20
CA ALA A 53 4.75 -13.23 -4.83
C ALA A 53 3.53 -14.12 -4.52
N ASP A 54 2.57 -13.61 -3.76
CA ASP A 54 1.38 -14.31 -3.30
C ASP A 54 0.19 -13.36 -3.02
N MET A 55 -0.70 -13.23 -4.01
CA MET A 55 -1.92 -12.42 -3.86
C MET A 55 -2.90 -12.96 -2.82
N ALA A 56 -2.90 -14.26 -2.51
CA ALA A 56 -3.79 -14.81 -1.50
C ALA A 56 -3.32 -14.39 -0.11
N GLN A 57 -2.01 -14.47 0.14
CA GLN A 57 -1.40 -14.01 1.39
C GLN A 57 -1.56 -12.50 1.58
N PHE A 58 -1.35 -11.70 0.53
CA PHE A 58 -1.61 -10.26 0.58
C PHE A 58 -3.07 -9.94 0.96
N ARG A 59 -4.05 -10.59 0.33
CA ARG A 59 -5.48 -10.38 0.65
C ARG A 59 -5.80 -10.76 2.09
N ALA A 60 -5.24 -11.86 2.57
CA ALA A 60 -5.41 -12.29 3.96
C ALA A 60 -4.82 -11.25 4.93
N LEU A 61 -3.65 -10.68 4.62
CA LEU A 61 -3.03 -9.62 5.42
C LEU A 61 -3.93 -8.38 5.49
N VAL A 62 -4.41 -7.87 4.35
CA VAL A 62 -5.27 -6.66 4.34
C VAL A 62 -6.56 -6.87 5.11
N GLN A 63 -7.11 -8.08 5.13
CA GLN A 63 -8.31 -8.41 5.91
C GLN A 63 -8.10 -8.36 7.43
N THR A 64 -6.86 -8.24 7.91
CA THR A 64 -6.54 -8.07 9.34
C THR A 64 -6.53 -6.61 9.79
N TRP A 65 -6.72 -5.65 8.87
CA TRP A 65 -6.66 -4.21 9.12
C TRP A 65 -8.04 -3.57 9.28
#